data_AF-A0A7S0LMZ0-F1
#
_entry.id   AF-A0A7S0LMZ0-F1
#
_cell.length_a   1.000
_cell.length_b   1.000
_cell.length_c   1.000
_cell.angle_alpha   90.00
_cell.angle_beta   90.00
_cell.angle_gamma   90.00
#
_symmetry.space_group_name_H-M   'P 1'
#
loop_
_entity.id
_entity.type
_entity.pdbx_description
1 polymer ?
#
loop_
_entity_poly.entity_id
_entity_poly.type
_entity_poly.pdbx_seq_one_letter_code
_entity_poly.pdbx_strand_id
1 'polypeptide(L)'
;CLVIRLALAESFCLNCGILALDEPTTNLDRANSESFASALNEVIKDRRQQANFQLIVITHDEAFVEMLGRSENAHSYFRVSKAFDAAGVAFSKIEELPIEKFG
;
A
#
# COMPACT_ATOMS: atom_id res chain seq x y z
N CYS A 1 -14.94 4.38 6.46
CA CYS A 1 -15.31 4.28 5.03
C CYS A 1 -14.16 4.81 4.17
N LEU A 2 -13.32 3.91 3.64
CA LEU A 2 -12.16 4.27 2.81
C LEU A 2 -12.53 4.80 1.42
N VAL A 3 -13.65 4.34 0.86
CA VAL A 3 -14.18 4.84 -0.42
C VAL A 3 -14.44 6.35 -0.38
N ILE A 4 -14.96 6.87 0.74
CA ILE A 4 -15.14 8.32 0.94
C ILE A 4 -13.78 9.02 1.00
N ARG A 5 -12.77 8.45 1.66
CA ARG A 5 -11.41 9.06 1.69
C ARG A 5 -10.75 9.04 0.31
N LEU A 6 -10.95 7.98 -0.47
CA LEU A 6 -10.42 7.87 -1.84
C LEU A 6 -11.11 8.86 -2.78
N ALA A 7 -12.44 8.97 -2.71
CA ALA A 7 -13.23 9.95 -3.48
C ALA A 7 -12.94 11.41 -3.05
N LEU A 8 -12.68 11.63 -1.75
CA LEU A 8 -12.23 12.93 -1.25
C LEU A 8 -10.81 13.25 -1.73
N ALA A 9 -9.88 12.29 -1.72
CA ALA A 9 -8.56 12.50 -2.32
C ALA A 9 -8.69 12.77 -3.83
N GLU A 10 -9.55 12.05 -4.55
CA GLU A 10 -9.81 12.31 -5.95
C GLU A 10 -10.35 13.73 -6.21
N SER A 11 -11.26 14.20 -5.35
CA SER A 11 -11.91 15.52 -5.49
C SER A 11 -11.04 16.69 -5.00
N PHE A 12 -10.26 16.50 -3.93
CA PHE A 12 -9.50 17.56 -3.25
C PHE A 12 -8.00 17.53 -3.57
N CYS A 13 -7.46 16.40 -4.06
CA CYS A 13 -6.05 16.24 -4.39
C CYS A 13 -5.77 16.35 -5.89
N LEU A 14 -6.60 17.07 -6.67
CA LEU A 14 -6.32 17.41 -8.08
C LEU A 14 -4.90 17.99 -8.30
N ASN A 15 -4.27 18.54 -7.26
CA ASN A 15 -2.87 18.98 -7.23
C ASN A 15 -1.98 18.32 -6.15
N CYS A 16 -2.50 17.39 -5.34
CA CYS A 16 -1.71 16.72 -4.31
C CYS A 16 -1.33 15.33 -4.82
N GLY A 17 -0.06 15.21 -5.20
CA GLY A 17 0.47 14.02 -5.82
C GLY A 17 0.74 12.84 -4.88
N ILE A 18 0.35 12.92 -3.61
CA ILE A 18 0.65 11.88 -2.62
C ILE A 18 -0.64 11.45 -1.92
N LEU A 19 -0.94 10.15 -2.01
CA LEU A 19 -2.03 9.50 -1.29
C LEU A 19 -1.43 8.47 -0.33
N ALA A 20 -1.71 8.59 0.96
CA ALA A 20 -1.29 7.62 1.97
C ALA A 20 -2.51 6.91 2.57
N LEU A 21 -2.48 5.58 2.57
CA LEU A 21 -3.51 4.71 3.13
C LEU A 21 -2.90 3.92 4.30
N ASP A 22 -3.37 4.22 5.51
CA ASP A 22 -2.95 3.54 6.73
C ASP A 22 -3.98 2.48 7.13
N GLU A 23 -3.55 1.22 7.14
CA GLU A 23 -4.32 0.01 7.43
C GLU A 23 -5.69 -0.06 6.73
N PRO A 24 -5.72 0.01 5.37
CA PRO A 24 -6.96 0.17 4.61
C PRO A 24 -7.83 -1.09 4.57
N THR A 25 -7.34 -2.24 5.01
CA THR A 25 -8.14 -3.47 5.11
C THR A 25 -8.85 -3.62 6.45
N THR A 26 -8.71 -2.65 7.37
CA THR A 26 -9.36 -2.69 8.69
C THR A 26 -10.88 -2.79 8.55
N ASN A 27 -11.45 -3.85 9.12
CA ASN A 27 -12.88 -4.20 9.05
C ASN A 27 -13.40 -4.55 7.64
N LEU A 28 -12.52 -4.88 6.69
CA LEU A 28 -12.93 -5.50 5.42
C LEU A 28 -12.82 -7.01 5.54
N ASP A 29 -13.81 -7.72 5.02
CA ASP A 29 -13.66 -9.15 4.74
C ASP A 29 -12.77 -9.36 3.52
N ARG A 30 -12.38 -10.61 3.28
CA ARG A 30 -11.51 -10.98 2.16
C ARG A 30 -12.03 -10.51 0.80
N ALA A 31 -13.32 -10.68 0.52
CA ALA A 31 -13.90 -10.30 -0.78
C ALA A 31 -13.87 -8.78 -0.99
N ASN A 32 -14.10 -8.01 0.07
CA ASN A 32 -14.01 -6.56 0.06
C ASN A 32 -12.56 -6.07 -0.06
N SER A 33 -11.60 -6.72 0.62
CA SER A 33 -10.17 -6.45 0.44
C SER A 33 -9.71 -6.74 -0.99
N GLU A 34 -10.20 -7.83 -1.59
CA GLU A 34 -9.91 -8.19 -2.98
C GLU A 34 -10.46 -7.13 -3.95
N SER A 35 -11.71 -6.71 -3.75
CA SER A 35 -12.35 -5.65 -4.54
C SER A 35 -11.63 -4.31 -4.39
N PHE A 36 -11.17 -4.00 -3.17
CA PHE A 36 -10.42 -2.79 -2.89
C PHE A 36 -9.03 -2.79 -3.56
N ALA A 37 -8.31 -3.91 -3.54
CA ALA A 37 -7.04 -4.06 -4.25
C ALA A 37 -7.23 -3.89 -5.76
N SER A 38 -8.30 -4.44 -6.33
CA SER A 38 -8.62 -4.28 -7.76
C SER A 38 -8.87 -2.81 -8.11
N ALA A 39 -9.71 -2.13 -7.34
CA ALA A 39 -9.98 -0.70 -7.54
C ALA A 39 -8.72 0.16 -7.40
N LEU A 40 -7.86 -0.16 -6.43
CA LEU A 40 -6.60 0.57 -6.24
C LEU A 40 -5.64 0.37 -7.42
N ASN A 41 -5.56 -0.84 -7.97
CA ASN A 41 -4.78 -1.15 -9.16
C ASN A 41 -5.26 -0.38 -10.40
N GLU A 42 -6.57 -0.20 -10.57
CA GLU A 42 -7.14 0.62 -11.64
C GLU A 42 -6.73 2.09 -11.48
N VAL A 43 -6.87 2.65 -10.27
CA VAL A 43 -6.44 4.03 -9.96
C VAL A 43 -4.95 4.24 -10.25
N ILE A 44 -4.08 3.28 -9.87
CA ILE A 44 -2.64 3.36 -10.14
C ILE A 44 -2.37 3.34 -11.66
N LYS A 45 -3.06 2.47 -12.42
CA LYS A 45 -2.90 2.38 -13.87
C LYS A 45 -3.34 3.66 -14.58
N ASP A 46 -4.50 4.20 -14.24
CA ASP A 46 -5.05 5.40 -14.84
C ASP A 46 -4.18 6.63 -14.55
N ARG A 47 -3.65 6.71 -13.32
CA ARG A 47 -2.80 7.83 -12.89
C ARG A 47 -1.33 7.67 -13.26
N ARG A 48 -0.90 6.51 -13.78
CA ARG A 48 0.49 6.31 -14.26
C ARG A 48 0.88 7.28 -15.38
N GLN A 49 -0.10 7.77 -16.16
CA GLN A 49 0.13 8.77 -17.19
C GLN A 49 0.12 10.22 -16.68
N GLN A 50 -0.39 10.46 -15.46
CA GLN A 50 -0.36 11.77 -14.84
C GLN A 50 0.98 11.96 -14.13
N ALA A 51 1.69 13.05 -14.45
CA ALA A 51 2.88 13.43 -13.70
C ALA A 51 2.47 13.76 -12.26
N ASN A 52 3.19 13.19 -11.29
CA ASN A 52 3.04 13.43 -9.85
C ASN A 52 1.95 12.60 -9.14
N PHE A 53 1.89 11.27 -9.30
CA PHE A 53 1.10 10.42 -8.40
C PHE A 53 2.00 9.44 -7.63
N GLN A 54 1.88 9.46 -6.30
CA GLN A 54 2.55 8.60 -5.36
C GLN A 54 1.51 8.03 -4.41
N LEU A 55 1.45 6.71 -4.32
CA LEU A 55 0.58 5.99 -3.40
C LEU A 55 1.45 5.29 -2.36
N ILE A 56 1.16 5.52 -1.09
CA ILE A 56 1.79 4.86 0.05
C ILE A 56 0.72 4.03 0.74
N VAL A 57 0.96 2.74 0.92
CA VAL A 57 0.06 1.83 1.64
C VAL A 57 0.82 1.24 2.82
N ILE A 58 0.24 1.36 4.01
CA ILE A 58 0.73 0.73 5.24
C ILE A 58 -0.30 -0.32 5.61
N THR A 59 0.14 -1.57 5.73
CA THR A 59 -0.73 -2.69 6.09
C THR A 59 0.06 -3.79 6.76
N HIS A 60 -0.59 -4.53 7.65
CA HIS A 60 -0.10 -5.80 8.18
C HIS A 60 -0.70 -7.02 7.45
N ASP A 61 -1.58 -6.80 6.46
CA ASP A 61 -2.20 -7.85 5.65
C ASP A 61 -1.29 -8.26 4.48
N GLU A 62 -0.54 -9.33 4.66
CA GLU A 62 0.38 -9.86 3.64
C GLU A 62 -0.35 -10.30 2.36
N ALA A 63 -1.58 -10.83 2.47
CA ALA A 63 -2.36 -11.24 1.32
C ALA A 63 -2.77 -10.01 0.47
N PHE A 64 -3.14 -8.91 1.12
CA PHE A 64 -3.43 -7.66 0.43
C PHE A 64 -2.19 -7.08 -0.29
N VAL A 65 -1.00 -7.15 0.34
CA VAL A 65 0.26 -6.74 -0.30
C VAL A 65 0.53 -7.58 -1.53
N GLU A 66 0.32 -8.90 -1.45
CA GLU A 66 0.50 -9.81 -2.58
C GLU A 66 -0.44 -9.45 -3.74
N MET A 67 -1.71 -9.15 -3.44
CA MET A 67 -2.69 -8.74 -4.45
C MET A 67 -2.33 -7.45 -5.18
N LEU A 68 -1.78 -6.46 -4.47
CA LEU A 68 -1.26 -5.24 -5.07
C LEU A 68 0.01 -5.50 -5.89
N GLY A 69 0.89 -6.36 -5.36
CA GLY A 69 2.16 -6.73 -5.97
C GLY A 69 2.05 -7.58 -7.23
N ARG A 70 0.95 -8.32 -7.41
CA ARG A 70 0.64 -9.01 -8.69
C ARG A 70 0.41 -8.06 -9.85
N SER A 71 0.16 -6.78 -9.59
CA SER A 71 0.17 -5.77 -10.63
C SER A 71 1.62 -5.34 -10.92
N GLU A 72 1.99 -5.18 -12.19
CA GLU A 72 3.32 -4.72 -12.64
C GLU A 72 3.69 -3.28 -12.19
N ASN A 73 2.97 -2.73 -11.21
CA ASN A 73 3.09 -1.36 -10.75
C ASN A 73 4.00 -1.21 -9.52
N ALA A 74 4.30 -2.30 -8.81
CA ALA A 74 5.20 -2.29 -7.65
C ALA A 74 6.24 -3.41 -7.76
N HIS A 75 7.53 -3.07 -7.60
CA HIS A 75 8.64 -4.03 -7.69
C HIS A 75 9.11 -4.52 -6.32
N SER A 76 9.03 -3.64 -5.31
CA SER A 76 9.47 -3.89 -3.94
C SER A 76 8.49 -3.32 -2.93
N TYR A 77 8.57 -3.82 -1.70
CA TYR A 77 7.86 -3.30 -0.54
C TYR A 77 8.81 -3.13 0.64
N PHE A 78 8.48 -2.23 1.56
CA PHE A 78 9.25 -2.03 2.79
C PHE A 78 8.61 -2.80 3.94
N ARG A 79 9.36 -3.71 4.55
CA ARG A 79 8.96 -4.41 5.77
C ARG A 79 9.54 -3.68 6.98
N VAL A 80 8.67 -3.27 7.89
CA VAL A 80 9.06 -2.71 9.18
C VAL A 80 8.97 -3.79 10.25
N SER A 81 10.03 -4.01 11.01
CA SER A 81 10.09 -5.02 12.08
C SER A 81 10.82 -4.48 13.31
N LYS A 82 10.58 -5.09 14.48
CA LYS A 82 11.32 -4.77 15.71
C LYS A 82 12.58 -5.63 15.79
N ALA A 83 13.72 -5.00 15.95
CA ALA A 83 15.02 -5.65 16.15
C ALA A 83 15.62 -5.22 17.51
N PHE A 84 16.67 -5.92 17.92
CA PHE A 84 17.37 -5.67 19.19
C PHE A 84 18.86 -5.59 18.91
N ASP A 85 19.54 -4.64 19.55
CA ASP A 85 21.00 -4.56 19.50
C ASP A 85 21.66 -5.57 20.47
N ALA A 86 22.99 -5.60 20.48
CA ALA A 86 23.74 -6.49 21.36
C ALA A 86 23.52 -6.21 22.86
N ALA A 87 23.02 -5.03 23.22
CA ALA A 87 22.69 -4.62 24.58
C ALA A 87 21.21 -4.88 24.95
N GLY A 88 20.41 -5.43 24.03
CA GLY A 88 18.99 -5.69 24.21
C GLY A 88 18.10 -4.46 24.03
N VAL A 89 18.62 -3.34 23.51
CA VAL A 89 17.83 -2.14 23.20
C VAL A 89 17.06 -2.38 21.91
N ALA A 90 15.75 -2.15 21.97
CA ALA A 90 14.87 -2.32 20.81
C ALA A 90 14.98 -1.14 19.84
N PHE A 91 14.98 -1.44 18.54
CA PHE A 91 14.91 -0.44 17.47
C PHE A 91 14.01 -0.94 16.32
N SER A 92 13.50 -0.02 15.51
CA SER A 92 12.75 -0.34 14.30
C SER A 92 13.73 -0.59 13.15
N LYS A 93 13.61 -1.74 12.51
CA LYS A 93 14.37 -2.13 11.32
C LYS A 93 13.46 -2.05 10.10
N ILE A 94 13.89 -1.34 9.06
CA ILE A 94 13.19 -1.24 7.78
C ILE A 94 14.03 -1.99 6.74
N GLU A 95 13.41 -2.94 6.05
CA GLU A 95 14.05 -3.75 5.01
C GLU A 95 13.24 -3.67 3.72
N GLU A 96 13.89 -3.38 2.61
CA GLU A 96 13.28 -3.48 1.30
C GLU A 96 13.29 -4.94 0.83
N LEU A 97 12.13 -5.44 0.42
CA LEU A 97 11.94 -6.81 -0.04
C LEU A 97 11.30 -6.81 -1.43
N PRO A 98 11.75 -7.68 -2.35
CA PRO A 98 11.14 -7.81 -3.67
C PRO A 98 9.75 -8.44 -3.54
N ILE A 99 8.82 -7.98 -4.37
CA ILE A 99 7.46 -8.54 -4.46
C ILE A 99 7.48 -9.90 -5.18
N GLU A 100 8.52 -10.21 -5.95
CA GLU A 100 8.69 -11.48 -6.69
C GLU A 100 8.81 -12.73 -5.80
N LYS A 101 8.96 -12.58 -4.48
CA LYS A 101 9.15 -13.71 -3.54
C LYS A 101 7.88 -14.53 -3.24
N PHE A 102 6.75 -14.23 -3.87
CA PHE A 102 5.47 -14.88 -3.58
C PHE A 102 4.93 -15.75 -4.73
N GLY A 103 5.77 -16.06 -5.73
CA GLY A 103 5.49 -17.02 -6.81
C GLY A 103 5.80 -18.46 -6.44
#